data_AF-A0A9E2BDA3-F1
#
_entry.id   AF-A0A9E2BDA3-F1
#
_cell.length_a   1.000
_cell.length_b   1.000
_cell.length_c   1.000
_cell.angle_alpha   90.00
_cell.angle_beta   90.00
_cell.angle_gamma   90.00
#
_symmetry.space_group_name_H-M   'P 1'
#
loop_
_entity.id
_entity.type
_entity.pdbx_description
1 polymer ?
#
loop_
_entity_poly.entity_id
_entity_poly.type
_entity_poly.pdbx_seq_one_letter_code
_entity_poly.pdbx_strand_id
1 'polypeptide(L)'
;MFISSQFDGGNIECLDSSDPANILLTIRADNQSDFYQWFYFRAANVRDLDCRYLITNAAGAAYTGGWEGYQAVASYDREFWFRVETSYDGEKLLIEHNSSEDQVYFAYFAPYSMERHADLLAFAQTSERCQAETLGVTLDGQSMDCLRFGEIESGRKVIWMVARQHPGETMAEWWMEGLVNRLVDHSDPVVNAILDKAVIYLVPNMNPDGSRRGHLRTNAAGSNLNREWDNPSEEKSPEVLCVLEKIKQTGLDFGLDVHGDEALPYNFIAGTEGITGWNHERQQQLELYKMTLANINPDFQVENGYPPNS
;
A
#
# COMPACT_ATOMS: atom_id res chain seq x y z
N MET A 1 2.54 22.47 -22.69
CA MET A 1 1.95 21.68 -21.59
C MET A 1 2.90 21.67 -20.40
N PHE A 2 2.45 21.23 -19.24
CA PHE A 2 3.29 21.15 -18.04
C PHE A 2 3.12 19.81 -17.36
N ILE A 3 4.24 19.16 -17.03
CA ILE A 3 4.30 17.96 -16.21
C ILE A 3 4.83 18.33 -14.83
N SER A 4 4.15 17.91 -13.76
CA SER A 4 4.53 18.22 -12.38
C SER A 4 4.24 17.05 -11.44
N SER A 5 5.10 16.87 -10.45
CA SER A 5 4.98 15.84 -9.40
C SER A 5 5.33 16.36 -8.00
N GLN A 6 5.34 17.68 -7.80
CA GLN A 6 5.65 18.33 -6.52
C GLN A 6 4.41 18.39 -5.62
N PHE A 7 3.94 17.22 -5.21
CA PHE A 7 2.80 17.00 -4.30
C PHE A 7 2.94 15.63 -3.61
N ASP A 8 2.10 15.36 -2.62
CA ASP A 8 2.10 14.12 -1.84
C ASP A 8 2.06 12.87 -2.75
N GLY A 9 3.06 11.99 -2.59
CA GLY A 9 3.23 10.76 -3.36
C GLY A 9 3.67 10.98 -4.80
N GLY A 10 3.90 12.22 -5.23
CA GLY A 10 4.25 12.53 -6.62
C GLY A 10 5.64 12.03 -7.00
N ASN A 11 5.72 11.22 -8.06
CA ASN A 11 6.97 10.71 -8.64
C ASN A 11 6.93 10.73 -10.16
N ILE A 12 7.70 11.65 -10.76
CA ILE A 12 8.12 11.61 -12.17
C ILE A 12 9.22 12.65 -12.40
N GLU A 13 10.14 12.40 -13.32
CA GLU A 13 10.99 13.40 -13.95
C GLU A 13 10.55 13.60 -15.41
N CYS A 14 10.40 14.86 -15.81
CA CYS A 14 10.02 15.21 -17.18
C CYS A 14 11.27 15.62 -17.95
N LEU A 15 11.65 14.82 -18.95
CA LEU A 15 12.79 15.10 -19.82
C LEU A 15 12.41 16.05 -20.96
N ASP A 16 11.25 15.83 -21.58
CA ASP A 16 10.70 16.67 -22.64
C ASP A 16 9.17 16.60 -22.64
N SER A 17 8.51 17.75 -22.79
CA SER A 17 7.05 17.87 -22.96
C SER A 17 6.68 18.96 -23.98
N SER A 18 7.59 19.22 -24.92
CA SER A 18 7.40 20.19 -26.00
C SER A 18 6.45 19.70 -27.09
N ASP A 19 6.39 18.38 -27.30
CA ASP A 19 5.51 17.71 -28.27
C ASP A 19 4.51 16.77 -27.55
N PRO A 20 3.19 17.02 -27.64
CA PRO A 20 2.16 16.13 -27.10
C PRO A 20 2.27 14.68 -27.57
N ALA A 21 2.72 14.45 -28.81
CA ALA A 21 2.83 13.11 -29.38
C ALA A 21 4.11 12.36 -28.93
N ASN A 22 4.98 12.99 -28.15
CA ASN A 22 6.25 12.43 -27.71
C ASN A 22 6.74 13.03 -26.38
N ILE A 23 5.96 12.85 -25.31
CA ILE A 23 6.33 13.33 -23.97
C ILE A 23 7.28 12.31 -23.34
N LEU A 24 8.48 12.73 -22.96
CA LEU A 24 9.54 11.86 -22.44
C LEU A 24 9.65 12.00 -20.92
N LEU A 25 9.51 10.89 -20.22
CA LEU A 25 9.47 10.81 -18.76
C LEU A 25 10.43 9.74 -18.23
N THR A 26 10.87 9.91 -16.99
CA THR A 26 11.60 8.90 -16.21
C THR A 26 11.01 8.77 -14.81
N ILE A 27 10.97 7.54 -14.29
CA ILE A 27 10.61 7.29 -12.89
C ILE A 27 11.86 7.55 -12.03
N ARG A 28 11.70 8.27 -10.92
CA ARG A 28 12.80 8.51 -9.98
C ARG A 28 12.95 7.31 -9.04
N ALA A 29 14.20 6.94 -8.77
CA ALA A 29 14.57 6.01 -7.71
C ALA A 29 14.05 6.46 -6.34
N ASP A 30 13.67 5.49 -5.52
CA ASP A 30 13.45 5.68 -4.10
C ASP A 30 14.71 6.29 -3.46
N ASN A 31 14.56 7.18 -2.50
CA ASN A 31 15.70 7.83 -1.86
C ASN A 31 16.62 6.80 -1.18
N GLN A 32 17.92 6.91 -1.43
CA GLN A 32 18.95 5.98 -0.92
C GLN A 32 18.69 4.51 -1.27
N SER A 33 18.07 4.25 -2.42
CA SER A 33 17.81 2.90 -2.92
C SER A 33 17.86 2.86 -4.45
N ASP A 34 18.07 1.67 -5.00
CA ASP A 34 17.98 1.44 -6.45
C ASP A 34 16.54 1.05 -6.88
N PHE A 35 15.62 0.86 -5.93
CA PHE A 35 14.22 0.53 -6.25
C PHE A 35 13.49 1.69 -6.92
N TYR A 36 12.73 1.39 -7.98
CA TYR A 36 11.65 2.24 -8.48
C TYR A 36 10.64 1.43 -9.28
N GLN A 37 9.41 1.93 -9.29
CA GLN A 37 8.28 1.47 -10.11
C GLN A 37 7.13 2.47 -10.00
N TRP A 38 6.92 3.01 -8.79
CA TRP A 38 5.87 3.98 -8.51
C TRP A 38 6.09 5.28 -9.29
N PHE A 39 5.05 5.68 -10.04
CA PHE A 39 4.96 7.01 -10.62
C PHE A 39 3.62 7.64 -10.24
N TYR A 40 3.62 8.96 -10.11
CA TYR A 40 2.42 9.77 -9.91
C TYR A 40 2.71 11.21 -10.33
N PHE A 41 2.03 11.69 -11.37
CA PHE A 41 2.24 13.03 -11.91
C PHE A 41 0.96 13.65 -12.44
N ARG A 42 1.01 14.97 -12.64
CA ARG A 42 -0.04 15.76 -13.26
C ARG A 42 0.43 16.31 -14.58
N ALA A 43 -0.37 16.14 -15.62
CA ALA A 43 -0.26 16.83 -16.90
C ALA A 43 -1.29 17.97 -16.98
N ALA A 44 -0.88 19.15 -17.44
CA ALA A 44 -1.72 20.34 -17.52
C ALA A 44 -1.64 21.03 -18.89
N ASN A 45 -2.74 21.69 -19.26
CA ASN A 45 -3.03 22.28 -20.57
C ASN A 45 -3.02 21.22 -21.67
N VAL A 46 -3.75 20.13 -21.43
CA VAL A 46 -3.78 18.94 -22.30
C VAL A 46 -5.18 18.58 -22.82
N ARG A 47 -6.19 19.42 -22.57
CA ARG A 47 -7.55 19.19 -23.08
C ARG A 47 -7.54 19.04 -24.60
N ASP A 48 -8.25 18.03 -25.08
CA ASP A 48 -8.45 17.68 -26.49
C ASP A 48 -7.15 17.38 -27.27
N LEU A 49 -6.04 17.11 -26.57
CA LEU A 49 -4.78 16.69 -27.18
C LEU A 49 -4.61 15.17 -27.07
N ASP A 50 -4.24 14.54 -28.19
CA ASP A 50 -3.77 13.15 -28.21
C ASP A 50 -2.34 13.12 -27.65
N CYS A 51 -2.21 12.81 -26.36
CA CYS A 51 -0.94 12.77 -25.67
C CYS A 51 -0.36 11.36 -25.59
N ARG A 52 0.95 11.25 -25.80
CA ARG A 52 1.73 10.02 -25.67
C ARG A 52 2.84 10.23 -24.64
N TYR A 53 2.71 9.61 -23.48
CA TYR A 53 3.65 9.71 -22.37
C TYR A 53 4.55 8.47 -22.33
N LEU A 54 5.83 8.66 -22.64
CA LEU A 54 6.80 7.59 -22.75
C LEU A 54 7.72 7.59 -21.52
N ILE A 55 7.58 6.60 -20.67
CA ILE A 55 8.48 6.35 -19.55
C ILE A 55 9.67 5.53 -20.05
N THR A 56 10.81 6.20 -20.23
CA THR A 56 11.95 5.64 -20.97
C THR A 56 12.82 4.68 -20.18
N ASN A 57 12.71 4.65 -18.85
CA ASN A 57 13.47 3.76 -17.97
C ASN A 57 12.66 2.59 -17.42
N ALA A 58 11.50 2.26 -18.01
CA ALA A 58 10.61 1.21 -17.50
C ALA A 58 11.29 -0.18 -17.39
N ALA A 59 12.19 -0.54 -18.33
CA ALA A 59 12.92 -1.79 -18.28
C ALA A 59 13.99 -1.91 -17.18
N GLY A 60 14.34 -0.80 -16.53
CA GLY A 60 15.22 -0.81 -15.37
C GLY A 60 14.48 -0.84 -14.03
N ALA A 61 13.14 -0.85 -14.05
CA ALA A 61 12.32 -0.83 -12.85
C ALA A 61 12.45 -2.15 -12.06
N ALA A 62 12.09 -2.12 -10.79
CA ALA A 62 12.27 -3.23 -9.85
C ALA A 62 11.55 -4.51 -10.30
N TYR A 63 10.38 -4.36 -10.94
CA TYR A 63 9.50 -5.45 -11.33
C TYR A 63 9.04 -5.27 -12.78
N THR A 64 9.90 -5.61 -13.73
CA THR A 64 9.60 -5.47 -15.16
C THR A 64 8.44 -6.35 -15.63
N GLY A 65 8.25 -7.52 -15.01
CA GLY A 65 7.07 -8.36 -15.25
C GLY A 65 5.75 -7.68 -14.88
N GLY A 66 5.79 -6.69 -13.98
CA GLY A 66 4.62 -5.88 -13.61
C GLY A 66 4.19 -4.87 -14.67
N TRP A 67 4.90 -4.77 -15.81
CA TRP A 67 4.47 -4.00 -16.96
C TRP A 67 3.70 -4.82 -18.00
N GLU A 68 3.78 -6.16 -17.93
CA GLU A 68 3.10 -7.05 -18.88
C GLU A 68 1.58 -7.01 -18.66
N GLY A 69 0.84 -6.49 -19.65
CA GLY A 69 -0.63 -6.33 -19.55
C GLY A 69 -1.09 -5.25 -18.56
N TYR A 70 -0.15 -4.48 -17.99
CA TYR A 70 -0.43 -3.38 -17.07
C TYR A 70 -1.06 -2.19 -17.79
N GLN A 71 -1.97 -1.50 -17.10
CA GLN A 71 -2.52 -0.23 -17.53
C GLN A 71 -2.37 0.83 -16.44
N ALA A 72 -1.84 2.01 -16.78
CA ALA A 72 -1.79 3.14 -15.87
C ALA A 72 -3.20 3.53 -15.41
N VAL A 73 -3.29 4.12 -14.21
CA VAL A 73 -4.53 4.78 -13.78
C VAL A 73 -4.43 6.28 -14.02
N ALA A 74 -5.55 6.89 -14.37
CA ALA A 74 -5.70 8.33 -14.52
C ALA A 74 -6.89 8.87 -13.74
N SER A 75 -6.86 10.15 -13.42
CA SER A 75 -7.97 10.85 -12.74
C SER A 75 -7.96 12.34 -13.07
N TYR A 76 -9.16 12.93 -13.17
CA TYR A 76 -9.32 14.37 -13.35
C TYR A 76 -9.51 15.12 -12.03
N ASP A 77 -10.03 14.45 -11.00
CA ASP A 77 -10.42 15.03 -9.70
C ASP A 77 -9.64 14.46 -8.50
N ARG A 78 -8.81 13.43 -8.73
CA ARG A 78 -8.09 12.63 -7.73
C ARG A 78 -8.97 11.77 -6.83
N GLU A 79 -10.26 11.67 -7.12
CA GLU A 79 -11.22 10.82 -6.41
C GLU A 79 -11.61 9.62 -7.27
N PHE A 80 -12.04 9.87 -8.51
CA PHE A 80 -12.38 8.83 -9.46
C PHE A 80 -11.18 8.47 -10.32
N TRP A 81 -10.72 7.23 -10.19
CA TRP A 81 -9.57 6.70 -10.93
C TRP A 81 -10.02 5.65 -11.95
N PHE A 82 -9.52 5.75 -13.18
CA PHE A 82 -9.83 4.84 -14.28
C PHE A 82 -8.56 4.40 -15.00
N ARG A 83 -8.58 3.23 -15.64
CA ARG A 83 -7.44 2.73 -16.43
C ARG A 83 -7.35 3.45 -17.77
N VAL A 84 -6.14 3.65 -18.27
CA VAL A 84 -5.86 4.26 -19.58
C VAL A 84 -4.99 3.33 -20.43
N GLU A 85 -5.12 3.47 -21.76
CA GLU A 85 -4.40 2.64 -22.72
C GLU A 85 -2.89 2.73 -22.46
N THR A 86 -2.27 1.57 -22.25
CA THR A 86 -0.86 1.48 -21.88
C THR A 86 -0.24 0.28 -22.57
N SER A 87 0.96 0.44 -23.10
CA SER A 87 1.73 -0.65 -23.69
C SER A 87 3.18 -0.63 -23.20
N TYR A 88 3.78 -1.81 -23.13
CA TYR A 88 5.18 -2.00 -22.77
C TYR A 88 5.85 -2.80 -23.89
N ASP A 89 6.94 -2.26 -24.45
CA ASP A 89 7.67 -2.88 -25.58
C ASP A 89 8.90 -3.71 -25.14
N GLY A 90 9.10 -3.87 -23.83
CA GLY A 90 10.29 -4.49 -23.24
C GLY A 90 11.39 -3.51 -22.87
N GLU A 91 11.30 -2.24 -23.29
CA GLU A 91 12.22 -1.16 -22.93
C GLU A 91 11.50 -0.01 -22.21
N LYS A 92 10.35 0.41 -22.75
CA LYS A 92 9.64 1.64 -22.38
C LYS A 92 8.16 1.36 -22.15
N LEU A 93 7.58 2.08 -21.19
CA LEU A 93 6.14 2.08 -20.94
C LEU A 93 5.54 3.30 -21.64
N LEU A 94 4.57 3.08 -22.51
CA LEU A 94 3.83 4.11 -23.22
C LEU A 94 2.41 4.20 -22.67
N ILE A 95 2.01 5.39 -22.22
CA ILE A 95 0.63 5.72 -21.86
C ILE A 95 0.06 6.61 -22.96
N GLU A 96 -1.08 6.24 -23.52
CA GLU A 96 -1.79 7.00 -24.54
C GLU A 96 -3.12 7.50 -23.98
N HIS A 97 -3.34 8.82 -24.04
CA HIS A 97 -4.57 9.41 -23.49
C HIS A 97 -4.95 10.70 -24.20
N ASN A 98 -6.21 10.78 -24.62
CA ASN A 98 -6.85 12.03 -25.05
C ASN A 98 -7.64 12.59 -23.85
N SER A 99 -7.20 13.74 -23.33
CA SER A 99 -7.79 14.31 -22.11
C SER A 99 -9.04 15.13 -22.43
N SER A 100 -10.16 14.85 -21.74
CA SER A 100 -11.37 15.69 -21.81
C SER A 100 -11.25 16.96 -20.97
N GLU A 101 -10.32 16.99 -20.01
CA GLU A 101 -10.12 18.11 -19.10
C GLU A 101 -8.75 18.77 -19.30
N ASP A 102 -8.64 20.01 -18.81
CA ASP A 102 -7.40 20.80 -18.92
C ASP A 102 -6.24 20.18 -18.13
N GLN A 103 -6.55 19.42 -17.08
CA GLN A 103 -5.58 18.76 -16.22
C GLN A 103 -6.00 17.31 -15.97
N VAL A 104 -5.02 16.42 -15.94
CA VAL A 104 -5.20 15.00 -15.63
C VAL A 104 -4.01 14.52 -14.81
N TYR A 105 -4.28 13.62 -13.89
CA TYR A 105 -3.29 12.93 -13.08
C TYR A 105 -3.11 11.51 -13.60
N PHE A 106 -1.88 11.01 -13.63
CA PHE A 106 -1.55 9.62 -13.95
C PHE A 106 -0.75 9.02 -12.80
N ALA A 107 -1.05 7.78 -12.42
CA ALA A 107 -0.36 7.10 -11.35
C ALA A 107 -0.21 5.59 -11.61
N TYR A 108 0.71 4.96 -10.87
CA TYR A 108 0.93 3.52 -10.93
C TYR A 108 -0.31 2.73 -10.44
N PHE A 109 -0.90 3.20 -9.34
CA PHE A 109 -2.19 2.76 -8.78
C PHE A 109 -2.89 3.99 -8.17
N ALA A 110 -4.18 3.86 -7.81
CA ALA A 110 -4.94 4.94 -7.17
C ALA A 110 -4.26 5.38 -5.85
N PRO A 111 -3.67 6.58 -5.78
CA PRO A 111 -2.89 7.02 -4.62
C PRO A 111 -3.75 7.15 -3.35
N TYR A 112 -3.10 6.97 -2.20
CA TYR A 112 -3.68 7.24 -0.89
C TYR A 112 -2.78 8.24 -0.17
N SER A 113 -3.21 9.50 -0.10
CA SER A 113 -2.43 10.64 0.43
C SER A 113 -2.37 10.65 1.96
N MET A 114 -1.37 11.33 2.51
CA MET A 114 -1.25 11.57 3.95
C MET A 114 -2.39 12.42 4.52
N GLU A 115 -3.01 13.32 3.74
CA GLU A 115 -4.23 14.03 4.20
C GLU A 115 -5.40 13.06 4.38
N ARG A 116 -5.62 12.16 3.42
CA ARG A 116 -6.63 11.09 3.54
C ARG A 116 -6.33 10.15 4.72
N HIS A 117 -5.06 9.84 4.97
CA HIS A 117 -4.63 9.07 6.14
C HIS A 117 -5.01 9.79 7.44
N ALA A 118 -4.71 11.09 7.54
CA ALA A 118 -5.10 11.89 8.69
C ALA A 118 -6.63 11.95 8.87
N ASP A 119 -7.39 12.07 7.77
CA ASP A 119 -8.85 12.03 7.78
C ASP A 119 -9.39 10.67 8.25
N LEU A 120 -8.77 9.56 7.84
CA LEU A 120 -9.15 8.20 8.28
C LEU A 120 -8.95 8.04 9.79
N LEU A 121 -7.81 8.45 10.32
CA LEU A 121 -7.52 8.42 11.75
C LEU A 121 -8.48 9.31 12.54
N ALA A 122 -8.71 10.53 12.05
CA ALA A 122 -9.64 11.50 12.63
C ALA A 122 -11.07 10.97 12.67
N PHE A 123 -11.53 10.33 11.60
CA PHE A 123 -12.82 9.66 11.54
C PHE A 123 -12.90 8.51 12.55
N ALA A 124 -11.95 7.58 12.51
CA ALA A 124 -11.96 6.36 13.31
C ALA A 124 -12.04 6.66 14.82
N GLN A 125 -11.22 7.60 15.30
CA GLN A 125 -11.16 7.94 16.73
C GLN A 125 -12.44 8.57 17.29
N THR A 126 -13.37 9.03 16.44
CA THR A 126 -14.67 9.53 16.90
C THR A 126 -15.63 8.42 17.34
N SER A 127 -15.35 7.16 16.96
CA SER A 127 -16.12 6.01 17.41
C SER A 127 -15.73 5.60 18.83
N GLU A 128 -16.72 5.32 19.68
CA GLU A 128 -16.48 4.76 21.03
C GLU A 128 -15.78 3.40 21.01
N ARG A 129 -15.74 2.73 19.85
CA ARG A 129 -15.01 1.46 19.67
C ARG A 129 -13.53 1.63 19.45
N CYS A 130 -13.08 2.83 19.08
CA CYS A 130 -11.74 3.08 18.62
C CYS A 130 -10.96 3.92 19.62
N GLN A 131 -9.69 3.55 19.84
CA GLN A 131 -8.72 4.42 20.47
C GLN A 131 -7.51 4.56 19.55
N ALA A 132 -7.12 5.79 19.24
CA ALA A 132 -5.91 6.09 18.49
C ALA A 132 -4.72 6.34 19.44
N GLU A 133 -3.55 5.80 19.10
CA GLU A 133 -2.30 5.98 19.83
C GLU A 133 -1.16 6.19 18.83
N THR A 134 -0.38 7.26 19.01
CA THR A 134 0.88 7.45 18.27
C THR A 134 1.99 6.67 18.97
N LEU A 135 2.51 5.64 18.30
CA LEU A 135 3.52 4.71 18.84
C LEU A 135 4.94 5.30 18.80
N GLY A 136 5.18 6.25 17.90
CA GLY A 136 6.49 6.83 17.65
C GLY A 136 6.44 7.82 16.50
N VAL A 137 7.63 8.18 16.00
CA VAL A 137 7.78 9.05 14.84
C VAL A 137 8.71 8.41 13.81
N THR A 138 8.46 8.69 12.54
CA THR A 138 9.31 8.29 11.42
C THR A 138 10.57 9.17 11.34
N LEU A 139 11.44 8.90 10.36
CA LEU A 139 12.68 9.65 10.14
C LEU A 139 12.44 11.10 9.70
N ASP A 140 11.38 11.37 8.95
CA ASP A 140 10.96 12.73 8.58
C ASP A 140 10.06 13.39 9.63
N GLY A 141 9.78 12.70 10.74
CA GLY A 141 8.96 13.21 11.83
C GLY A 141 7.45 13.09 11.63
N GLN A 142 7.00 12.19 10.74
CA GLN A 142 5.59 11.80 10.64
C GLN A 142 5.23 10.88 11.81
N SER A 143 3.96 10.88 12.21
CA SER A 143 3.48 10.00 13.28
C SER A 143 3.38 8.55 12.82
N MET A 144 3.72 7.61 13.71
CA MET A 144 3.39 6.19 13.56
C MET A 144 2.13 5.88 14.36
N ASP A 145 0.97 6.02 13.73
CA ASP A 145 -0.33 5.91 14.41
C ASP A 145 -0.90 4.49 14.37
N CYS A 146 -1.46 4.08 15.51
CA CYS A 146 -2.13 2.80 15.70
C CYS A 146 -3.58 3.01 16.16
N LEU A 147 -4.52 2.33 15.52
CA LEU A 147 -5.93 2.28 15.91
C LEU A 147 -6.21 0.99 16.65
N ARG A 148 -6.77 1.08 17.86
CA ARG A 148 -7.20 -0.06 18.66
C ARG A 148 -8.72 -0.16 18.69
N PHE A 149 -9.26 -1.34 18.41
CA PHE A 149 -10.69 -1.65 18.48
C PHE A 149 -10.99 -2.76 19.50
N GLY A 150 -12.04 -2.56 20.29
CA GLY A 150 -12.47 -3.50 21.35
C GLY A 150 -11.72 -3.32 22.67
N GLU A 151 -12.26 -3.82 23.79
CA GLU A 151 -11.73 -3.58 25.13
C GLU A 151 -10.58 -4.51 25.53
N ILE A 152 -9.57 -3.98 26.24
CA ILE A 152 -8.45 -4.79 26.76
C ILE A 152 -8.90 -5.51 28.02
N GLU A 153 -9.23 -6.80 27.86
CA GLU A 153 -9.65 -7.67 28.97
C GLU A 153 -8.94 -9.03 28.91
N SER A 154 -8.72 -9.62 30.08
CA SER A 154 -8.09 -10.94 30.19
C SER A 154 -8.88 -12.00 29.43
N GLY A 155 -8.18 -12.80 28.62
CA GLY A 155 -8.76 -13.91 27.84
C GLY A 155 -9.22 -13.53 26.44
N ARG A 156 -9.19 -12.25 26.06
CA ARG A 156 -9.41 -11.82 24.67
C ARG A 156 -8.16 -12.08 23.82
N LYS A 157 -8.38 -12.40 22.55
CA LYS A 157 -7.34 -12.58 21.55
C LYS A 157 -6.78 -11.24 21.07
N VAL A 158 -5.48 -11.20 20.77
CA VAL A 158 -4.82 -9.99 20.25
C VAL A 158 -4.55 -10.16 18.77
N ILE A 159 -5.22 -9.33 17.97
CA ILE A 159 -5.14 -9.32 16.51
C ILE A 159 -4.33 -8.09 16.11
N TRP A 160 -3.27 -8.28 15.32
CA TRP A 160 -2.57 -7.17 14.68
C TRP A 160 -2.77 -7.22 13.18
N MET A 161 -3.02 -6.06 12.58
CA MET A 161 -2.95 -5.91 11.14
C MET A 161 -2.14 -4.66 10.80
N VAL A 162 -1.15 -4.83 9.95
CA VAL A 162 -0.31 -3.74 9.45
C VAL A 162 -0.43 -3.67 7.93
N ALA A 163 -0.30 -2.49 7.37
CA ALA A 163 -0.41 -2.28 5.93
C ALA A 163 0.70 -1.36 5.43
N ARG A 164 0.99 -1.48 4.13
CA ARG A 164 1.75 -0.46 3.38
C ARG A 164 3.16 -0.24 3.91
N GLN A 165 3.83 -1.33 4.31
CA GLN A 165 5.27 -1.31 4.61
C GLN A 165 6.09 -0.86 3.40
N HIS A 166 5.67 -1.31 2.21
CA HIS A 166 6.10 -0.75 0.94
C HIS A 166 5.15 0.41 0.56
N PRO A 167 5.64 1.65 0.48
CA PRO A 167 4.80 2.84 0.40
C PRO A 167 3.98 2.97 -0.90
N GLY A 168 4.48 2.42 -2.01
CA GLY A 168 3.82 2.43 -3.31
C GLY A 168 2.65 1.45 -3.41
N GLU A 169 2.52 0.52 -2.47
CA GLU A 169 1.43 -0.46 -2.40
C GLU A 169 0.18 0.14 -1.75
N THR A 170 -0.31 1.22 -2.35
CA THR A 170 -1.41 2.06 -1.82
C THR A 170 -2.73 1.30 -1.62
N MET A 171 -2.95 0.20 -2.34
CA MET A 171 -4.10 -0.69 -2.14
C MET A 171 -4.19 -1.25 -0.72
N ALA A 172 -3.07 -1.40 -0.02
CA ALA A 172 -3.04 -1.91 1.34
C ALA A 172 -3.74 -0.97 2.32
N GLU A 173 -3.58 0.35 2.15
CA GLU A 173 -4.26 1.32 3.01
C GLU A 173 -5.71 1.56 2.58
N TRP A 174 -6.03 1.46 1.29
CA TRP A 174 -7.42 1.38 0.83
C TRP A 174 -8.17 0.20 1.46
N TRP A 175 -7.52 -0.96 1.59
CA TRP A 175 -8.08 -2.12 2.30
C TRP A 175 -8.31 -1.80 3.79
N MET A 176 -7.35 -1.14 4.44
CA MET A 176 -7.47 -0.71 5.84
C MET A 176 -8.62 0.27 6.04
N GLU A 177 -8.83 1.22 5.13
CA GLU A 177 -9.97 2.13 5.17
C GLU A 177 -11.31 1.37 5.14
N GLY A 178 -11.45 0.37 4.27
CA GLY A 178 -12.64 -0.49 4.23
C GLY A 178 -12.85 -1.26 5.54
N LEU A 179 -11.78 -1.80 6.11
CA LEU A 179 -11.83 -2.49 7.41
C LEU A 179 -12.24 -1.54 8.54
N VAL A 180 -11.63 -0.35 8.62
CA VAL A 180 -11.94 0.66 9.65
C VAL A 180 -13.41 1.06 9.58
N ASN A 181 -13.94 1.35 8.39
CA ASN A 181 -15.35 1.68 8.19
C ASN A 181 -16.28 0.58 8.71
N ARG A 182 -15.91 -0.69 8.52
CA ARG A 182 -16.69 -1.82 9.03
C ARG A 182 -16.56 -1.99 10.54
N LEU A 183 -15.37 -1.76 11.11
CA LEU A 183 -15.13 -1.89 12.56
C LEU A 183 -15.89 -0.85 13.39
N VAL A 184 -16.05 0.36 12.86
CA VAL A 184 -16.83 1.44 13.51
C VAL A 184 -18.34 1.25 13.38
N ASP A 185 -18.83 0.39 12.48
CA ASP A 185 -20.26 0.14 12.31
C ASP A 185 -20.82 -0.72 13.46
N HIS A 186 -21.66 -0.10 14.30
CA HIS A 186 -22.27 -0.78 15.44
C HIS A 186 -23.32 -1.83 15.07
N SER A 187 -23.83 -1.77 13.84
CA SER A 187 -24.87 -2.66 13.36
C SER A 187 -24.33 -3.98 12.79
N ASP A 188 -23.02 -4.11 12.53
CA ASP A 188 -22.42 -5.33 11.98
C ASP A 188 -22.29 -6.43 13.07
N PRO A 189 -23.08 -7.52 12.99
CA PRO A 189 -23.06 -8.58 13.99
C PRO A 189 -21.78 -9.43 13.97
N VAL A 190 -21.08 -9.49 12.83
CA VAL A 190 -19.81 -10.22 12.70
C VAL A 190 -18.71 -9.45 13.44
N VAL A 191 -18.64 -8.13 13.23
CA VAL A 191 -17.70 -7.28 13.96
C VAL A 191 -17.95 -7.35 15.45
N ASN A 192 -19.21 -7.27 15.89
CA ASN A 192 -19.58 -7.39 17.30
C ASN A 192 -19.07 -8.71 17.90
N ALA A 193 -19.32 -9.83 17.22
CA ALA A 193 -18.88 -11.14 17.68
C ALA A 193 -17.34 -11.30 17.72
N ILE A 194 -16.60 -10.56 16.88
CA ILE A 194 -15.13 -10.50 16.92
C ILE A 194 -14.68 -9.65 18.10
N LEU A 195 -15.21 -8.44 18.28
CA LEU A 195 -14.82 -7.52 19.35
C LEU A 195 -15.22 -7.99 20.76
N ASP A 196 -16.18 -8.93 20.86
CA ASP A 196 -16.48 -9.65 22.11
C ASP A 196 -15.38 -10.63 22.53
N LYS A 197 -14.53 -11.06 21.58
CA LYS A 197 -13.51 -12.11 21.77
C LYS A 197 -12.09 -11.63 21.54
N ALA A 198 -11.90 -10.46 20.94
CA ALA A 198 -10.61 -9.97 20.50
C ALA A 198 -10.48 -8.46 20.68
N VAL A 199 -9.23 -8.02 20.75
CA VAL A 199 -8.81 -6.63 20.54
C VAL A 199 -8.01 -6.59 19.25
N ILE A 200 -8.32 -5.62 18.41
CA ILE A 200 -7.68 -5.45 17.09
C ILE A 200 -6.82 -4.19 17.14
N TYR A 201 -5.54 -4.33 16.80
CA TYR A 201 -4.60 -3.23 16.59
C TYR A 201 -4.33 -3.10 15.10
N LEU A 202 -4.54 -1.91 14.55
CA LEU A 202 -4.31 -1.60 13.15
C LEU A 202 -3.23 -0.52 13.02
N VAL A 203 -2.29 -0.71 12.09
CA VAL A 203 -1.39 0.35 11.61
C VAL A 203 -1.70 0.54 10.12
N PRO A 204 -2.54 1.52 9.75
CA PRO A 204 -3.00 1.70 8.36
C PRO A 204 -1.88 2.01 7.37
N ASN A 205 -0.85 2.72 7.83
CA ASN A 205 0.31 3.08 7.02
C ASN A 205 1.61 2.86 7.81
N MET A 206 2.33 1.80 7.48
CA MET A 206 3.63 1.50 8.09
C MET A 206 4.77 2.38 7.56
N ASN A 207 4.59 3.09 6.45
CA ASN A 207 5.65 3.89 5.83
C ASN A 207 5.16 5.29 5.38
N PRO A 208 4.81 6.17 6.33
CA PRO A 208 4.35 7.54 6.02
C PRO A 208 5.35 8.36 5.20
N ASP A 209 6.65 8.21 5.48
CA ASP A 209 7.70 8.97 4.80
C ASP A 209 7.82 8.56 3.34
N GLY A 210 7.99 7.26 3.09
CA GLY A 210 8.06 6.73 1.74
C GLY A 210 6.78 7.03 0.95
N SER A 211 5.61 6.99 1.61
CA SER A 211 4.33 7.32 1.00
C SER A 211 4.32 8.77 0.50
N ARG A 212 4.68 9.72 1.38
CA ARG A 212 4.74 11.15 1.03
C ARG A 212 5.77 11.44 -0.07
N ARG A 213 6.90 10.74 -0.06
CA ARG A 213 8.02 10.90 -1.01
C ARG A 213 7.75 10.31 -2.40
N GLY A 214 6.69 9.51 -2.56
CA GLY A 214 6.41 8.80 -3.80
C GLY A 214 7.41 7.68 -4.06
N HIS A 215 7.81 6.96 -3.02
CA HIS A 215 8.61 5.75 -3.14
C HIS A 215 7.74 4.55 -3.49
N LEU A 216 8.36 3.50 -4.03
CA LEU A 216 7.74 2.19 -4.17
C LEU A 216 7.88 1.37 -2.88
N ARG A 217 9.11 1.19 -2.39
CA ARG A 217 9.47 0.02 -1.57
C ARG A 217 10.17 0.37 -0.26
N THR A 218 10.75 1.55 -0.14
CA THR A 218 11.60 1.89 1.02
C THR A 218 11.12 3.12 1.78
N ASN A 219 11.51 3.21 3.06
CA ASN A 219 11.29 4.43 3.86
C ASN A 219 12.27 5.56 3.48
N ALA A 220 12.33 6.64 4.26
CA ALA A 220 13.20 7.78 3.99
C ALA A 220 14.70 7.44 3.96
N ALA A 221 15.14 6.40 4.68
CA ALA A 221 16.53 5.94 4.74
C ALA A 221 16.88 4.85 3.71
N GLY A 222 15.96 4.52 2.80
CA GLY A 222 16.19 3.44 1.83
C GLY A 222 16.04 2.04 2.41
N SER A 223 15.53 1.88 3.64
CA SER A 223 15.27 0.58 4.26
C SER A 223 13.99 -0.04 3.73
N ASN A 224 14.05 -1.32 3.37
CA ASN A 224 12.86 -2.14 3.14
C ASN A 224 12.34 -2.61 4.50
N LEU A 225 11.25 -1.99 4.98
CA LEU A 225 10.69 -2.26 6.32
C LEU A 225 10.35 -3.74 6.53
N ASN A 226 9.89 -4.44 5.49
CA ASN A 226 9.57 -5.86 5.58
C ASN A 226 10.80 -6.79 5.57
N ARG A 227 12.01 -6.24 5.79
CA ARG A 227 13.25 -6.96 6.09
C ARG A 227 13.86 -6.57 7.44
N GLU A 228 13.21 -5.67 8.18
CA GLU A 228 13.75 -5.07 9.40
C GLU A 228 13.21 -5.71 10.69
N TRP A 229 12.20 -6.59 10.61
CA TRP A 229 11.51 -7.18 11.77
C TRP A 229 12.41 -7.94 12.77
N ASP A 230 13.57 -8.45 12.34
CA ASP A 230 14.50 -9.17 13.21
C ASP A 230 15.35 -8.22 14.07
N ASN A 231 15.86 -7.12 13.49
CA ASN A 231 16.76 -6.18 14.17
C ASN A 231 16.46 -4.72 13.76
N PRO A 232 15.28 -4.17 14.09
CA PRO A 232 14.95 -2.79 13.73
C PRO A 232 15.75 -1.80 14.60
N SER A 233 15.99 -0.59 14.09
CA SER A 233 16.73 0.46 14.82
C SER A 233 16.09 1.83 14.66
N GLU A 234 16.32 2.72 15.62
CA GLU A 234 15.79 4.10 15.59
C GLU A 234 16.29 4.89 14.37
N GLU A 235 17.50 4.61 13.89
CA GLU A 235 18.15 5.35 12.81
C GLU A 235 17.78 4.86 11.40
N LYS A 236 17.28 3.62 11.27
CA LYS A 236 17.01 3.00 9.96
C LYS A 236 15.56 2.62 9.76
N SER A 237 14.92 2.10 10.80
CA SER A 237 13.61 1.50 10.74
C SER A 237 12.80 1.77 12.01
N PRO A 238 12.71 3.04 12.48
CA PRO A 238 11.94 3.40 13.67
C PRO A 238 10.47 2.99 13.56
N GLU A 239 9.93 2.91 12.34
CA GLU A 239 8.57 2.50 12.03
C GLU A 239 8.31 1.05 12.47
N VAL A 240 9.23 0.14 12.15
CA VAL A 240 9.14 -1.26 12.56
C VAL A 240 9.47 -1.41 14.05
N LEU A 241 10.43 -0.64 14.55
CA LEU A 241 10.84 -0.67 15.96
C LEU A 241 9.65 -0.38 16.89
N CYS A 242 8.96 0.76 16.71
CA CYS A 242 7.88 1.14 17.62
C CYS A 242 6.69 0.19 17.57
N VAL A 243 6.36 -0.33 16.38
CA VAL A 243 5.28 -1.31 16.19
C VAL A 243 5.65 -2.65 16.84
N LEU A 244 6.88 -3.13 16.64
CA LEU A 244 7.36 -4.37 17.25
C LEU A 244 7.41 -4.28 18.78
N GLU A 245 7.82 -3.14 19.33
CA GLU A 245 7.78 -2.89 20.77
C GLU A 245 6.34 -2.94 21.31
N LYS A 246 5.38 -2.34 20.60
CA LYS A 246 3.98 -2.41 20.99
C LYS A 246 3.42 -3.83 20.91
N ILE A 247 3.75 -4.57 19.85
CA ILE A 247 3.38 -5.99 19.72
C ILE A 247 3.94 -6.82 20.89
N LYS A 248 5.19 -6.58 21.32
CA LYS A 248 5.80 -7.25 22.49
C LYS A 248 5.06 -6.94 23.79
N GLN A 249 4.51 -5.73 23.94
CA GLN A 249 3.73 -5.33 25.11
C GLN A 249 2.33 -5.95 25.13
N THR A 250 1.68 -6.04 23.97
CA THR A 250 0.28 -6.51 23.87
C THR A 250 0.16 -8.02 23.68
N GLY A 251 1.18 -8.65 23.11
CA GLY A 251 1.08 -9.99 22.54
C GLY A 251 0.52 -9.99 21.12
N LEU A 252 0.50 -11.17 20.51
CA LEU A 252 0.02 -11.42 19.14
C LEU A 252 -0.53 -12.85 19.04
N ASP A 253 -1.84 -13.00 18.83
CA ASP A 253 -2.50 -14.28 18.55
C ASP A 253 -2.74 -14.48 17.05
N PHE A 254 -3.00 -13.39 16.30
CA PHE A 254 -3.21 -13.40 14.85
C PHE A 254 -2.59 -12.15 14.23
N GLY A 255 -1.83 -12.32 13.15
CA GLY A 255 -1.20 -11.24 12.40
C GLY A 255 -1.59 -11.24 10.93
N LEU A 256 -1.88 -10.07 10.37
CA LEU A 256 -2.05 -9.87 8.93
C LEU A 256 -1.16 -8.70 8.48
N ASP A 257 -0.42 -8.90 7.40
CA ASP A 257 0.43 -7.89 6.78
C ASP A 257 -0.05 -7.69 5.35
N VAL A 258 -0.63 -6.52 5.06
CA VAL A 258 -1.35 -6.24 3.82
C VAL A 258 -0.42 -5.55 2.82
N HIS A 259 -0.28 -6.16 1.65
CA HIS A 259 0.64 -5.75 0.57
C HIS A 259 -0.06 -5.73 -0.79
N GLY A 260 0.63 -5.18 -1.77
CA GLY A 260 0.41 -5.36 -3.19
C GLY A 260 1.46 -6.27 -3.83
N ASP A 261 1.13 -6.84 -4.98
CA ASP A 261 2.10 -7.52 -5.85
C ASP A 261 2.07 -6.87 -7.24
N GLU A 262 3.24 -6.55 -7.77
CA GLU A 262 3.36 -5.83 -9.03
C GLU A 262 3.05 -6.69 -10.26
N ALA A 263 3.19 -8.01 -10.18
CA ALA A 263 3.21 -8.91 -11.34
C ALA A 263 2.05 -9.91 -11.39
N LEU A 264 1.63 -10.45 -10.26
CA LEU A 264 0.56 -11.45 -10.19
C LEU A 264 -0.81 -10.75 -10.19
N PRO A 265 -1.68 -11.01 -11.18
CA PRO A 265 -2.99 -10.39 -11.28
C PRO A 265 -4.03 -11.12 -10.39
N TYR A 266 -3.67 -11.45 -9.15
CA TYR A 266 -4.50 -12.23 -8.23
C TYR A 266 -4.40 -11.73 -6.79
N ASN A 267 -5.47 -11.85 -6.02
CA ASN A 267 -5.40 -11.73 -4.56
C ASN A 267 -5.05 -13.10 -3.97
N PHE A 268 -4.06 -13.16 -3.09
CA PHE A 268 -3.59 -14.39 -2.47
C PHE A 268 -3.02 -14.14 -1.07
N ILE A 269 -2.79 -15.22 -0.32
CA ILE A 269 -2.08 -15.20 0.95
C ILE A 269 -0.82 -16.05 0.82
N ALA A 270 0.33 -15.42 1.04
CA ALA A 270 1.58 -16.08 1.40
C ALA A 270 1.58 -16.31 2.91
N GLY A 271 1.56 -17.57 3.34
CA GLY A 271 1.56 -17.91 4.75
C GLY A 271 2.97 -17.93 5.34
N THR A 272 3.05 -18.38 6.59
CA THR A 272 4.31 -18.52 7.31
C THR A 272 4.80 -19.97 7.35
N GLU A 273 4.39 -20.79 6.38
CA GLU A 273 4.98 -22.12 6.20
C GLU A 273 6.52 -22.00 6.16
N GLY A 274 7.22 -22.95 6.76
CA GLY A 274 8.69 -22.99 6.76
C GLY A 274 9.38 -22.30 7.95
N ILE A 275 8.66 -21.53 8.79
CA ILE A 275 9.26 -20.94 9.99
C ILE A 275 9.58 -21.99 11.07
N THR A 276 10.50 -21.64 11.98
CA THR A 276 10.76 -22.47 13.18
C THR A 276 9.48 -22.60 14.01
N GLY A 277 9.10 -23.84 14.36
CA GLY A 277 7.87 -24.12 15.11
C GLY A 277 6.63 -24.30 14.25
N TRP A 278 6.74 -24.30 12.92
CA TRP A 278 5.66 -24.72 12.02
C TRP A 278 5.27 -26.18 12.28
N ASN A 279 3.96 -26.45 12.35
CA ASN A 279 3.42 -27.77 12.68
C ASN A 279 2.08 -28.02 11.96
N HIS A 280 1.56 -29.24 12.10
CA HIS A 280 0.32 -29.65 11.42
C HIS A 280 -0.90 -28.82 11.83
N GLU A 281 -0.99 -28.41 13.09
CA GLU A 281 -2.11 -27.59 13.58
C GLU A 281 -2.10 -26.20 12.92
N ARG A 282 -0.92 -25.55 12.84
CA ARG A 282 -0.77 -24.25 12.17
C ARG A 282 -1.06 -24.34 10.66
N GLN A 283 -0.66 -25.44 10.02
CA GLN A 283 -0.99 -25.70 8.63
C GLN A 283 -2.51 -25.77 8.43
N GLN A 284 -3.22 -26.53 9.26
CA GLN A 284 -4.68 -26.64 9.20
C GLN A 284 -5.38 -25.29 9.44
N GLN A 285 -4.88 -24.48 10.39
CA GLN A 285 -5.41 -23.14 10.66
C GLN A 285 -5.27 -22.22 9.46
N LEU A 286 -4.10 -22.21 8.80
CA LEU A 286 -3.85 -21.41 7.61
C LEU A 286 -4.74 -21.85 6.44
N GLU A 287 -4.82 -23.17 6.18
CA GLU A 287 -5.68 -23.72 5.13
C GLU A 287 -7.16 -23.38 5.38
N LEU A 288 -7.63 -23.53 6.62
CA LEU A 288 -8.98 -23.16 7.00
C LEU A 288 -9.25 -21.67 6.73
N TYR A 289 -8.32 -20.79 7.10
CA TYR A 289 -8.45 -19.35 6.85
C TYR A 289 -8.52 -19.05 5.35
N LYS A 290 -7.58 -19.57 4.55
CA LYS A 290 -7.53 -19.38 3.09
C LYS A 290 -8.80 -19.88 2.40
N MET A 291 -9.25 -21.09 2.73
CA MET A 291 -10.46 -21.67 2.15
C MET A 291 -11.73 -20.92 2.58
N THR A 292 -11.81 -20.48 3.84
CA THR A 292 -12.93 -19.67 4.32
C THR A 292 -12.99 -18.35 3.55
N LEU A 293 -11.85 -17.67 3.38
CA LEU A 293 -11.78 -16.41 2.64
C LEU A 293 -12.19 -16.59 1.17
N ALA A 294 -11.70 -17.63 0.49
CA ALA A 294 -12.08 -17.94 -0.89
C ALA A 294 -13.59 -18.22 -1.04
N ASN A 295 -14.21 -18.82 -0.02
CA ASN A 295 -15.65 -19.10 -0.04
C ASN A 295 -16.52 -17.83 0.13
N ILE A 296 -16.01 -16.80 0.80
CA ILE A 296 -16.78 -15.57 1.10
C ILE A 296 -16.38 -14.37 0.23
N ASN A 297 -15.24 -14.43 -0.44
CA ASN A 297 -14.73 -13.36 -1.29
C ASN A 297 -14.36 -13.92 -2.68
N PRO A 298 -15.15 -13.64 -3.73
CA PRO A 298 -14.89 -14.15 -5.07
C PRO A 298 -13.62 -13.58 -5.71
N ASP A 299 -13.09 -12.47 -5.21
CA ASP A 299 -11.83 -11.89 -5.70
C ASP A 299 -10.59 -12.60 -5.12
N PHE A 300 -10.76 -13.42 -4.08
CA PHE A 300 -9.68 -14.17 -3.45
C PHE A 300 -9.59 -15.59 -3.99
N GLN A 301 -8.36 -16.09 -4.16
CA GLN A 301 -8.11 -17.44 -4.68
C GLN A 301 -6.91 -18.11 -3.97
N VAL A 302 -6.74 -19.42 -4.19
CA VAL A 302 -5.71 -20.25 -3.51
C VAL A 302 -4.79 -21.00 -4.47
N GLU A 303 -4.96 -20.83 -5.79
CA GLU A 303 -4.22 -21.55 -6.83
C GLU A 303 -2.90 -20.86 -7.20
N ASN A 304 -2.91 -19.53 -7.25
CA ASN A 304 -1.80 -18.67 -7.66
C ASN A 304 -1.26 -17.90 -6.45
N GLY A 305 0.04 -17.69 -6.39
CA GLY A 305 0.73 -16.97 -5.32
C GLY A 305 2.20 -17.36 -5.29
N TYR A 306 2.90 -16.92 -4.25
CA TYR A 306 4.29 -17.33 -4.06
C TYR A 306 4.43 -18.81 -3.73
N PRO A 307 5.54 -19.46 -4.14
CA PRO A 307 5.86 -20.79 -3.66
C PRO A 307 6.02 -20.79 -2.13
N PRO A 308 5.78 -21.92 -1.44
CA PRO A 308 6.04 -22.04 -0.02
C PRO A 308 7.49 -21.67 0.30
N ASN A 309 7.74 -20.99 1.42
CA ASN A 309 9.10 -20.74 1.88
C ASN A 309 9.78 -22.10 2.14
N SER A 310 10.92 -22.32 1.50
CA SER A 310 11.77 -23.51 1.67
C SER A 310 12.72 -23.37 2.85
#